data_AF-E0WH33-F1
#
_entry.id   AF-E0WH33-F1
#
_cell.length_a   1.000
_cell.length_b   1.000
_cell.length_c   1.000
_cell.angle_alpha   90.00
_cell.angle_beta   90.00
_cell.angle_gamma   90.00
#
_symmetry.space_group_name_H-M   'P 1'
#
loop_
_entity.id
_entity.type
_entity.pdbx_description
1 polymer ?
#
loop_
_entity_poly.entity_id
_entity_poly.type
_entity_poly.pdbx_seq_one_letter_code
_entity_poly.pdbx_strand_id
1 'polypeptide(L)'
;MLQMIPALLVAITVVIQCLAVQMSRYRLSRMNASPPHHGLALMSGMLAAAAIILRLYQNDSAVGVLFMTIMTGCMTLMTLTDAASCRLPRPFTIMYLISGSAFRLWQGDWLTGLCSAGFWFLLLLLFRQYTSYRRKTETIGLGDVFLIAGIAIWSPPGDIPWIVATAAGGALLYLRCNRQRRITRELPFGPFLCASQYAFTFYPGGLW
;
A
#
# COMPACT_ATOMS: atom_id res chain seq x y z
N MET A 1 -24.21 -24.22 -1.75
CA MET A 1 -23.89 -22.92 -2.41
C MET A 1 -23.10 -21.96 -1.52
N LEU A 2 -23.32 -21.90 -0.19
CA LEU A 2 -22.63 -20.96 0.71
C LEU A 2 -21.09 -21.09 0.74
N GLN A 3 -20.53 -22.29 0.55
CA GLN A 3 -19.07 -22.52 0.58
C GLN A 3 -18.33 -22.21 -0.73
N MET A 4 -19.04 -21.99 -1.85
CA MET A 4 -18.40 -21.67 -3.13
C MET A 4 -17.87 -20.24 -3.19
N ILE A 5 -18.56 -19.29 -2.54
CA ILE A 5 -18.22 -17.86 -2.61
C ILE A 5 -16.85 -17.58 -1.96
N PRO A 6 -16.55 -18.07 -0.74
CA PRO A 6 -15.24 -17.88 -0.13
C PRO A 6 -14.11 -18.52 -0.94
N ALA A 7 -14.31 -19.74 -1.44
CA ALA A 7 -13.32 -20.46 -2.24
C ALA A 7 -12.98 -19.70 -3.55
N LEU A 8 -14.00 -19.15 -4.21
CA LEU A 8 -13.83 -18.34 -5.41
C LEU A 8 -13.07 -17.03 -5.11
N LEU A 9 -13.37 -16.35 -4.01
CA LEU A 9 -12.66 -15.13 -3.60
C LEU A 9 -11.17 -15.39 -3.29
N VAL A 10 -10.87 -16.51 -2.63
CA VAL A 10 -9.47 -16.93 -2.41
C VAL A 10 -8.77 -17.23 -3.74
N ALA A 11 -9.43 -17.93 -4.68
CA ALA A 11 -8.86 -18.19 -5.99
C ALA A 11 -8.58 -16.88 -6.77
N ILE A 12 -9.53 -15.94 -6.77
CA ILE A 12 -9.36 -14.61 -7.37
C ILE A 12 -8.16 -13.88 -6.76
N THR A 13 -7.99 -13.96 -5.44
CA THR A 13 -6.85 -13.36 -4.74
C THR A 13 -5.53 -13.89 -5.25
N VAL A 14 -5.40 -15.22 -5.37
CA VAL A 14 -4.17 -15.85 -5.88
C VAL A 14 -3.88 -15.37 -7.30
N VAL A 15 -4.90 -15.30 -8.17
CA VAL A 15 -4.74 -14.80 -9.53
C VAL A 15 -4.28 -13.34 -9.55
N ILE A 16 -4.91 -12.46 -8.75
CA ILE A 16 -4.53 -11.05 -8.65
C ILE A 16 -3.09 -10.90 -8.15
N GLN A 17 -2.68 -11.69 -7.15
CA GLN A 17 -1.30 -11.65 -6.64
C GLN A 17 -0.28 -12.14 -7.68
N CYS A 18 -0.59 -13.21 -8.40
CA CYS A 18 0.23 -13.68 -9.52
C CYS A 18 0.38 -12.60 -10.61
N LEU A 19 -0.72 -11.94 -10.98
CA LEU A 19 -0.72 -10.84 -11.95
C LEU A 19 0.09 -9.64 -11.44
N ALA A 20 -0.03 -9.28 -10.17
CA ALA A 20 0.75 -8.20 -9.55
C ALA A 20 2.25 -8.48 -9.63
N VAL A 21 2.67 -9.71 -9.33
CA VAL A 21 4.08 -10.14 -9.44
C VAL A 21 4.54 -10.11 -10.90
N GLN A 22 3.77 -10.66 -11.84
CA GLN A 22 4.12 -10.65 -13.27
C GLN A 22 4.25 -9.21 -13.82
N MET A 23 3.31 -8.32 -13.48
CA MET A 23 3.33 -6.93 -13.90
C MET A 23 4.50 -6.16 -13.27
N SER A 24 4.86 -6.46 -12.01
CA SER A 24 6.05 -5.87 -11.39
C SER A 24 7.33 -6.27 -12.14
N ARG A 25 7.47 -7.55 -12.52
CA ARG A 25 8.60 -8.07 -13.32
C ARG A 25 8.67 -7.40 -14.69
N TYR A 26 7.54 -7.30 -15.38
CA TYR A 26 7.45 -6.66 -16.69
C TYR A 26 7.82 -5.17 -16.65
N ARG A 27 7.45 -4.45 -15.59
CA ARG A 27 7.85 -3.05 -15.44
C ARG A 27 9.32 -2.90 -15.08
N LEU A 28 9.83 -3.75 -14.18
CA LEU A 28 11.24 -3.72 -13.80
C LEU A 28 12.14 -4.05 -14.99
N SER A 29 11.75 -4.99 -15.85
CA SER A 29 12.49 -5.27 -17.09
C SER A 29 12.49 -4.08 -18.04
N ARG A 30 11.35 -3.38 -18.23
CA ARG A 30 11.31 -2.15 -19.03
C ARG A 30 12.16 -1.01 -18.47
N MET A 31 12.41 -0.99 -17.16
CA MET A 31 13.26 0.00 -16.50
C MET A 31 14.73 -0.43 -16.42
N ASN A 32 15.11 -1.59 -16.99
CA ASN A 32 16.43 -2.21 -16.82
C ASN A 32 16.85 -2.32 -15.34
N ALA A 33 15.88 -2.51 -14.46
CA ALA A 33 16.09 -2.66 -13.03
C ALA A 33 16.23 -4.15 -12.65
N SER A 34 16.77 -4.40 -11.46
CA SER A 34 16.87 -5.76 -10.93
C SER A 34 15.48 -6.39 -10.78
N PRO A 35 15.35 -7.71 -11.01
CA PRO A 35 14.09 -8.41 -10.80
C PRO A 35 13.65 -8.32 -9.33
N PRO A 36 12.34 -8.40 -9.07
CA PRO A 36 11.82 -8.31 -7.71
C PRO A 36 12.30 -9.50 -6.87
N HIS A 37 12.66 -9.23 -5.61
CA HIS A 37 13.09 -10.28 -4.68
C HIS A 37 11.97 -11.29 -4.41
N HIS A 38 12.24 -12.57 -4.66
CA HIS A 38 11.26 -13.65 -4.48
C HIS A 38 10.67 -13.72 -3.07
N GLY A 39 11.49 -13.53 -2.02
CA GLY A 39 11.01 -13.53 -0.64
C GLY A 39 10.00 -12.41 -0.37
N LEU A 40 10.20 -11.22 -0.94
CA LEU A 40 9.33 -10.06 -0.75
C LEU A 40 7.99 -10.24 -1.48
N ALA A 41 8.00 -10.90 -2.65
CA ALA A 41 6.79 -11.30 -3.36
C ALA A 41 6.00 -12.33 -2.57
N LEU A 42 6.67 -13.33 -1.99
CA LEU A 42 6.04 -14.37 -1.19
C LEU A 42 5.44 -13.80 0.11
N MET A 43 6.19 -12.97 0.84
CA MET A 43 5.70 -12.30 2.05
C MET A 43 4.47 -11.44 1.78
N SER A 44 4.49 -10.65 0.71
CA SER A 44 3.38 -9.77 0.36
C SER A 44 2.14 -10.56 -0.08
N GLY A 45 2.32 -11.68 -0.80
CA GLY A 45 1.25 -12.64 -1.10
C GLY A 45 0.67 -13.32 0.14
N MET A 46 1.50 -13.72 1.10
CA MET A 46 1.06 -14.31 2.37
C MET A 46 0.25 -13.31 3.21
N LEU A 47 0.71 -12.05 3.31
CA LEU A 47 -0.02 -10.99 4.01
C LEU A 47 -1.38 -10.71 3.36
N ALA A 48 -1.43 -10.67 2.02
CA ALA A 48 -2.69 -10.52 1.29
C ALA A 48 -3.66 -11.68 1.58
N ALA A 49 -3.18 -12.92 1.47
CA ALA A 49 -3.99 -14.10 1.75
C ALA A 49 -4.50 -14.12 3.21
N ALA A 50 -3.64 -13.80 4.17
CA ALA A 50 -4.01 -13.72 5.59
C ALA A 50 -5.07 -12.65 5.84
N ALA A 51 -4.96 -11.46 5.23
CA ALA A 51 -5.94 -10.38 5.37
C ALA A 51 -7.32 -10.80 4.84
N ILE A 52 -7.35 -11.52 3.72
CA ILE A 52 -8.59 -11.97 3.08
C ILE A 52 -9.23 -13.12 3.85
N ILE A 53 -8.44 -14.09 4.32
CA ILE A 53 -8.96 -15.18 5.17
C ILE A 53 -9.56 -14.60 6.46
N LEU A 54 -8.89 -13.63 7.08
CA LEU A 54 -9.39 -12.99 8.31
C LEU A 54 -10.72 -12.25 8.06
N ARG A 55 -10.86 -11.55 6.93
CA ARG A 55 -12.11 -10.86 6.57
C ARG A 55 -13.24 -11.83 6.22
N LEU A 56 -12.93 -12.92 5.54
CA LEU A 56 -13.89 -14.01 5.29
C LEU A 56 -14.35 -14.65 6.61
N TYR A 57 -13.45 -14.82 7.58
CA TYR A 57 -13.79 -15.33 8.91
C TYR A 57 -14.70 -14.36 9.70
N GLN A 58 -14.52 -13.05 9.52
CA GLN A 58 -15.37 -12.02 10.10
C GLN A 58 -16.75 -11.90 9.43
N ASN A 59 -17.08 -12.77 8.45
CA ASN A 59 -18.31 -12.73 7.66
C ASN A 59 -18.56 -11.36 6.99
N ASP A 60 -17.48 -10.72 6.55
CA ASP A 60 -17.57 -9.45 5.84
C ASP A 60 -18.25 -9.63 4.48
N SER A 61 -18.77 -8.55 3.90
CA SER A 61 -19.51 -8.66 2.64
C SER A 61 -18.60 -9.16 1.50
N ALA A 62 -19.14 -9.99 0.59
CA ALA A 62 -18.37 -10.48 -0.56
C ALA A 62 -17.83 -9.34 -1.44
N VAL A 63 -18.55 -8.22 -1.51
CA VAL A 63 -18.14 -7.01 -2.25
C VAL A 63 -16.96 -6.33 -1.56
N GLY A 64 -16.98 -6.21 -0.23
CA GLY A 64 -15.87 -5.64 0.54
C GLY A 64 -14.60 -6.47 0.43
N VAL A 65 -14.72 -7.80 0.49
CA VAL A 65 -13.59 -8.71 0.26
C VAL A 65 -13.02 -8.54 -1.15
N LEU A 66 -13.87 -8.38 -2.17
CA LEU A 66 -13.42 -8.14 -3.55
C LEU A 66 -12.62 -6.84 -3.67
N PHE A 67 -13.08 -5.74 -3.07
CA PHE A 67 -12.34 -4.48 -3.03
C PHE A 67 -10.98 -4.64 -2.33
N MET A 68 -10.93 -5.40 -1.23
CA MET A 68 -9.68 -5.72 -0.53
C MET A 68 -8.72 -6.58 -1.38
N THR A 69 -9.23 -7.50 -2.22
CA THR A 69 -8.36 -8.25 -3.14
C THR A 69 -7.65 -7.34 -4.15
N ILE A 70 -8.37 -6.32 -4.66
CA ILE A 70 -7.80 -5.32 -5.58
C ILE A 70 -6.78 -4.45 -4.84
N MET A 71 -7.14 -3.98 -3.63
CA MET A 71 -6.26 -3.21 -2.74
C MET A 71 -4.94 -3.93 -2.50
N THR A 72 -4.99 -5.17 -2.04
CA THR A 72 -3.80 -5.98 -1.72
C THR A 72 -2.94 -6.27 -2.96
N GLY A 73 -3.54 -6.47 -4.14
CA GLY A 73 -2.82 -6.61 -5.40
C GLY A 73 -2.08 -5.35 -5.84
N CYS A 74 -2.68 -4.17 -5.65
CA CYS A 74 -2.00 -2.89 -5.88
C CYS A 74 -0.83 -2.71 -4.90
N MET A 75 -1.04 -3.01 -3.61
CA MET A 75 0.00 -2.88 -2.58
C MET A 75 1.19 -3.80 -2.86
N THR A 76 0.97 -5.05 -3.28
CA THR A 76 2.07 -5.96 -3.59
C THR A 76 2.87 -5.49 -4.81
N LEU A 77 2.21 -5.01 -5.87
CA LEU A 77 2.90 -4.42 -7.01
C LEU A 77 3.72 -3.18 -6.62
N MET A 78 3.15 -2.27 -5.82
CA MET A 78 3.84 -1.06 -5.36
C MET A 78 5.03 -1.40 -4.47
N THR A 79 4.89 -2.36 -3.55
CA THR A 79 5.97 -2.83 -2.67
C THR A 79 7.12 -3.42 -3.48
N LEU A 80 6.83 -4.27 -4.48
CA LEU A 80 7.85 -4.93 -5.30
C LEU A 80 8.58 -3.96 -6.24
N THR A 81 7.85 -3.03 -6.85
CA THR A 81 8.44 -2.02 -7.73
C THR A 81 9.27 -1.02 -6.93
N ASP A 82 8.76 -0.51 -5.82
CA ASP A 82 9.48 0.45 -4.99
C ASP A 82 10.73 -0.18 -4.36
N ALA A 83 10.65 -1.41 -3.83
CA ALA A 83 11.82 -2.10 -3.26
C ALA A 83 12.96 -2.30 -4.27
N ALA A 84 12.65 -2.47 -5.56
CA ALA A 84 13.64 -2.73 -6.59
C ALA A 84 14.15 -1.48 -7.33
N SER A 85 13.32 -0.45 -7.49
CA SER A 85 13.67 0.76 -8.27
C SER A 85 13.56 2.08 -7.51
N CYS A 86 13.08 2.08 -6.25
CA CYS A 86 12.76 3.28 -5.45
C CYS A 86 11.82 4.25 -6.18
N ARG A 87 10.99 3.72 -7.10
CA ARG A 87 10.07 4.48 -7.92
C ARG A 87 8.70 3.83 -7.91
N LEU A 88 7.75 4.52 -7.31
CA LEU A 88 6.34 4.14 -7.30
C LEU A 88 5.67 4.40 -8.66
N PRO A 89 5.02 3.38 -9.27
CA PRO A 89 4.33 3.54 -10.54
C PRO A 89 2.99 4.27 -10.38
N ARG A 90 2.96 5.55 -10.82
CA ARG A 90 1.79 6.43 -10.72
C ARG A 90 0.44 5.84 -11.15
N PRO A 91 0.33 5.04 -12.24
CA PRO A 91 -0.96 4.48 -12.63
C PRO A 91 -1.57 3.58 -11.56
N PHE A 92 -0.75 2.86 -10.79
CA PHE A 92 -1.23 1.94 -9.76
C PHE A 92 -1.56 2.66 -8.46
N THR A 93 -0.85 3.73 -8.10
CA THR A 93 -1.25 4.59 -6.97
C THR A 93 -2.59 5.28 -7.25
N ILE A 94 -2.86 5.67 -8.51
CA ILE A 94 -4.15 6.22 -8.91
C ILE A 94 -5.24 5.14 -8.88
N MET A 95 -4.97 3.95 -9.43
CA MET A 95 -5.92 2.83 -9.38
C MET A 95 -6.29 2.48 -7.93
N TYR A 96 -5.30 2.50 -7.05
CA TYR A 96 -5.47 2.28 -5.61
C TYR A 96 -6.34 3.34 -4.93
N LEU A 97 -6.23 4.60 -5.36
CA LEU A 97 -7.05 5.72 -4.89
C LEU A 97 -8.49 5.58 -5.40
N ILE A 98 -8.68 5.27 -6.69
CA ILE A 98 -10.00 5.07 -7.30
C ILE A 98 -10.72 3.88 -6.66
N SER A 99 -10.03 2.76 -6.44
CA SER A 99 -10.64 1.59 -5.81
C SER A 99 -11.03 1.86 -4.36
N GLY A 100 -10.24 2.65 -3.62
CA GLY A 100 -10.59 3.09 -2.27
C GLY A 100 -11.82 4.00 -2.26
N SER A 101 -11.90 4.95 -3.20
CA SER A 101 -13.06 5.84 -3.31
C SER A 101 -14.33 5.05 -3.63
N ALA A 102 -14.23 4.08 -4.54
CA ALA A 102 -15.34 3.19 -4.88
C ALA A 102 -15.78 2.33 -3.67
N PHE A 103 -14.81 1.87 -2.86
CA PHE A 103 -15.10 1.14 -1.63
C PHE A 103 -15.82 2.02 -0.59
N ARG A 104 -15.36 3.26 -0.36
CA ARG A 104 -16.02 4.20 0.56
C ARG A 104 -17.40 4.65 0.07
N LEU A 105 -17.60 4.78 -1.24
CA LEU A 105 -18.92 4.97 -1.84
C LEU A 105 -19.86 3.80 -1.55
N TRP A 106 -19.36 2.57 -1.63
CA TRP A 106 -20.13 1.38 -1.30
C TRP A 106 -20.48 1.29 0.20
N GLN A 107 -19.59 1.75 1.09
CA GLN A 107 -19.87 1.86 2.53
C GLN A 107 -20.83 3.01 2.90
N GLY A 108 -21.08 3.94 1.98
CA GLY A 108 -21.93 5.12 2.22
C GLY A 108 -21.22 6.31 2.85
N ASP A 109 -19.93 6.19 3.21
CA ASP A 109 -19.14 7.25 3.86
C ASP A 109 -18.04 7.80 2.95
N TRP A 110 -18.45 8.26 1.76
CA TRP A 110 -17.52 8.74 0.73
C TRP A 110 -16.94 10.13 1.04
N LEU A 111 -17.69 10.98 1.74
CA LEU A 111 -17.26 12.33 2.10
C LEU A 111 -16.05 12.30 3.03
N THR A 112 -16.10 11.48 4.08
CA THR A 112 -14.98 11.39 5.05
C THR A 112 -13.72 10.84 4.38
N GLY A 113 -13.85 9.81 3.54
CA GLY A 113 -12.73 9.22 2.81
C GLY A 113 -12.09 10.16 1.78
N LEU A 114 -12.89 10.94 1.04
CA LEU A 114 -12.35 11.93 0.11
C LEU A 114 -11.75 13.14 0.83
N CYS A 115 -12.39 13.62 1.90
CA CYS A 115 -11.86 14.72 2.71
C CYS A 115 -10.56 14.33 3.42
N SER A 116 -10.46 13.11 3.98
CA SER A 116 -9.24 12.63 4.62
C SER A 116 -8.09 12.54 3.62
N ALA A 117 -8.34 11.97 2.44
CA ALA A 117 -7.33 11.83 1.40
C ALA A 117 -6.91 13.17 0.81
N GLY A 118 -7.87 14.06 0.55
CA GLY A 118 -7.60 15.42 0.10
C GLY A 118 -6.78 16.19 1.14
N PHE A 119 -7.13 16.07 2.42
CA PHE A 119 -6.39 16.70 3.52
C PHE A 119 -4.94 16.20 3.58
N TRP A 120 -4.72 14.88 3.61
CA TRP A 120 -3.38 14.31 3.68
C TRP A 120 -2.55 14.58 2.42
N PHE A 121 -3.17 14.51 1.24
CA PHE A 121 -2.52 14.87 -0.01
C PHE A 121 -2.05 16.33 0.01
N LEU A 122 -2.94 17.26 0.35
CA LEU A 122 -2.62 18.68 0.40
C LEU A 122 -1.56 18.98 1.46
N LEU A 123 -1.71 18.43 2.67
CA LEU A 123 -0.77 18.61 3.77
C LEU A 123 0.64 18.16 3.38
N LEU A 124 0.76 16.96 2.79
CA LEU A 124 2.06 16.43 2.38
C LEU A 124 2.63 17.14 1.15
N LEU A 125 1.78 17.62 0.23
CA LEU A 125 2.23 18.46 -0.88
C LEU A 125 2.79 19.79 -0.39
N LEU A 126 2.08 20.48 0.53
CA LEU A 126 2.55 21.73 1.13
C LEU A 126 3.83 21.50 1.93
N PHE A 127 3.89 20.42 2.71
CA PHE A 127 5.09 20.03 3.43
C PHE A 127 6.27 19.78 2.47
N ARG A 128 6.05 19.05 1.39
CA ARG A 128 7.05 18.81 0.34
C ARG A 128 7.53 20.11 -0.31
N GLN A 129 6.61 21.02 -0.67
CA GLN A 129 6.95 22.32 -1.26
C GLN A 129 7.80 23.15 -0.28
N TYR A 130 7.40 23.18 0.99
CA TYR A 130 8.11 23.90 2.04
C TYR A 130 9.52 23.35 2.29
N THR A 131 9.67 22.02 2.40
CA THR A 131 10.98 21.39 2.61
C THR A 131 11.87 21.50 1.38
N SER A 132 11.30 21.38 0.18
CA SER A 132 12.01 21.55 -1.08
C SER A 132 12.52 22.99 -1.23
N TYR A 133 11.69 23.98 -0.90
CA TYR A 133 12.07 25.39 -0.88
C TYR A 133 13.23 25.65 0.08
N ARG A 134 13.18 25.08 1.29
CA ARG A 134 14.25 25.28 2.30
C ARG A 134 15.54 24.53 2.02
N ARG A 135 15.48 23.31 1.49
CA ARG A 135 16.66 22.43 1.33
C ARG A 135 17.21 22.39 -0.09
N LYS A 136 16.53 22.99 -1.07
CA LYS A 136 16.89 22.98 -2.51
C LYS A 136 17.09 21.57 -3.10
N THR A 137 16.59 20.55 -2.40
CA THR A 137 16.70 19.14 -2.75
C THR A 137 15.35 18.48 -2.49
N GLU A 138 14.92 17.57 -3.38
CA GLU A 138 13.69 16.81 -3.16
C GLU A 138 13.84 15.88 -1.96
N THR A 139 13.11 16.17 -0.89
CA THR A 139 13.14 15.37 0.35
C THR A 139 12.07 14.28 0.40
N ILE A 140 10.98 14.43 -0.36
CA ILE A 140 9.85 13.49 -0.37
C ILE A 140 9.48 13.18 -1.81
N GLY A 141 9.40 11.89 -2.12
CA GLY A 141 8.94 11.40 -3.41
C GLY A 141 7.46 11.71 -3.60
N LEU A 142 7.11 12.26 -4.77
CA LEU A 142 5.70 12.46 -5.13
C LEU A 142 4.89 11.15 -5.03
N GLY A 143 5.51 10.00 -5.34
CA GLY A 143 4.89 8.68 -5.22
C GLY A 143 4.41 8.37 -3.80
N ASP A 144 5.22 8.67 -2.78
CA ASP A 144 4.87 8.43 -1.38
C ASP A 144 3.70 9.30 -0.94
N VAL A 145 3.62 10.54 -1.43
CA VAL A 145 2.48 11.44 -1.16
C VAL A 145 1.17 10.86 -1.70
N PHE A 146 1.18 10.34 -2.92
CA PHE A 146 0.00 9.66 -3.49
C PHE A 146 -0.33 8.35 -2.76
N LEU A 147 0.69 7.61 -2.32
CA LEU A 147 0.48 6.38 -1.57
C LEU A 147 -0.17 6.66 -0.22
N ILE A 148 0.31 7.66 0.54
CA ILE A 148 -0.29 8.07 1.82
C ILE A 148 -1.71 8.60 1.61
N ALA A 149 -1.96 9.38 0.56
CA ALA A 149 -3.31 9.82 0.22
C ALA A 149 -4.23 8.63 -0.10
N GLY A 150 -3.74 7.61 -0.80
CA GLY A 150 -4.49 6.37 -1.01
C GLY A 150 -4.77 5.64 0.31
N ILE A 151 -3.76 5.48 1.17
CA ILE A 151 -3.90 4.86 2.51
C ILE A 151 -4.98 5.60 3.32
N ALA A 152 -5.04 6.93 3.21
CA ALA A 152 -6.02 7.76 3.88
C ALA A 152 -7.48 7.54 3.45
N ILE A 153 -7.71 7.07 2.21
CA ILE A 153 -9.06 6.67 1.76
C ILE A 153 -9.45 5.33 2.38
N TRP A 154 -8.52 4.38 2.35
CA TRP A 154 -8.77 3.02 2.82
C TRP A 154 -8.84 2.92 4.35
N SER A 155 -8.15 3.79 5.07
CA SER A 155 -8.05 3.74 6.53
C SER A 155 -8.92 4.81 7.19
N PRO A 156 -9.38 4.60 8.43
CA PRO A 156 -10.00 5.66 9.23
C PRO A 156 -9.05 6.86 9.40
N PRO A 157 -9.56 8.10 9.44
CA PRO A 157 -8.72 9.30 9.53
C PRO A 157 -7.79 9.33 10.76
N GLY A 158 -8.22 8.72 11.87
CA GLY A 158 -7.46 8.66 13.12
C GLY A 158 -6.24 7.74 13.08
N ASP A 159 -6.20 6.76 12.17
CA ASP A 159 -5.15 5.75 12.12
C ASP A 159 -3.96 6.18 11.24
N ILE A 160 -4.17 7.14 10.35
CA ILE A 160 -3.17 7.58 9.36
C ILE A 160 -1.88 8.10 10.02
N PRO A 161 -1.90 8.95 11.08
CA PRO A 161 -0.69 9.34 11.78
C PRO A 161 0.11 8.14 12.31
N TRP A 162 -0.59 7.13 12.84
CA TRP A 162 0.03 5.94 13.39
C TRP A 162 0.59 5.02 12.31
N ILE A 163 -0.08 4.90 11.17
CA ILE A 163 0.41 4.17 9.98
C ILE A 163 1.71 4.82 9.47
N VAL A 164 1.72 6.15 9.32
CA VAL A 164 2.92 6.86 8.86
C VAL A 164 4.05 6.78 9.90
N ALA A 165 3.73 6.89 11.19
CA ALA A 165 4.72 6.79 12.26
C ALA A 165 5.35 5.40 12.37
N THR A 166 4.55 4.34 12.23
CA THR A 166 5.05 2.95 12.26
C THR A 166 5.86 2.62 11.01
N ALA A 167 5.47 3.12 9.83
CA ALA A 167 6.28 3.04 8.61
C ALA A 167 7.64 3.75 8.77
N ALA A 168 7.64 4.99 9.30
CA ALA A 168 8.85 5.76 9.56
C ALA A 168 9.74 5.08 10.63
N GLY A 169 9.14 4.57 11.70
CA GLY A 169 9.84 3.80 12.73
C GLY A 169 10.48 2.53 12.17
N GLY A 170 9.76 1.78 11.34
CA GLY A 170 10.27 0.60 10.64
C GLY A 170 11.45 0.92 9.72
N ALA A 171 11.35 2.01 8.96
CA ALA A 171 12.44 2.49 8.12
C ALA A 171 13.68 2.90 8.94
N LEU A 172 13.50 3.61 10.07
CA LEU A 172 14.58 4.01 10.97
C LEU A 172 15.25 2.81 11.66
N LEU A 173 14.45 1.83 12.12
CA LEU A 173 14.97 0.58 12.69
C LEU A 173 15.75 -0.21 11.65
N TYR A 174 15.25 -0.29 10.41
CA TYR A 174 15.96 -0.93 9.31
C TYR A 174 17.32 -0.25 9.05
N LEU A 175 17.35 1.08 8.98
CA LEU A 175 18.61 1.84 8.83
C LEU A 175 19.56 1.62 10.01
N ARG A 176 19.04 1.55 11.24
CA ARG A 176 19.83 1.29 12.45
C ARG A 176 20.45 -0.11 12.43
N CYS A 177 19.67 -1.13 12.09
CA CYS A 177 20.13 -2.52 12.02
C CYS A 177 21.11 -2.75 10.85
N ASN A 178 20.91 -2.07 9.72
CA ASN A 178 21.80 -2.16 8.55
C ASN A 178 22.90 -1.09 8.52
N ARG A 179 23.18 -0.41 9.64
CA ARG A 179 24.19 0.66 9.75
C ARG A 179 25.60 0.27 9.27
N GLN A 180 25.91 -1.04 9.25
CA GLN A 180 27.18 -1.57 8.71
C GLN A 180 27.24 -1.62 7.18
N ARG A 181 26.10 -1.70 6.49
CA ARG A 181 26.04 -1.60 5.03
C ARG A 181 25.86 -0.12 4.73
N ARG A 182 26.87 0.54 4.14
CA ARG A 182 26.74 1.91 3.62
C ARG A 182 25.65 1.92 2.55
N ILE A 183 24.39 2.10 2.96
CA ILE A 183 23.26 2.26 2.06
C ILE A 183 23.42 3.66 1.46
N THR A 184 24.10 3.73 0.31
CA THR A 184 24.28 4.95 -0.50
C THR A 184 23.11 5.20 -1.44
N ARG A 185 22.12 4.30 -1.46
CA ARG A 185 20.90 4.42 -2.26
C ARG A 185 19.75 4.98 -1.42
N GLU A 186 18.87 5.72 -2.08
CA GLU A 186 17.59 6.15 -1.54
C GLU A 186 16.84 4.95 -0.94
N LEU A 187 16.28 5.11 0.26
CA LEU A 187 15.55 4.04 0.93
C LEU A 187 14.12 3.97 0.36
N PRO A 188 13.66 2.82 -0.15
CA PRO A 188 12.30 2.68 -0.64
C PRO A 188 11.32 2.73 0.55
N PHE A 189 10.50 3.78 0.62
CA PHE A 189 9.56 4.00 1.72
C PHE A 189 8.21 3.29 1.51
N GLY A 190 7.86 3.01 0.25
CA GLY A 190 6.62 2.33 -0.14
C GLY A 190 6.39 0.98 0.55
N PRO A 191 7.38 0.07 0.62
CA PRO A 191 7.25 -1.21 1.31
C PRO A 191 6.92 -1.06 2.80
N PHE A 192 7.50 -0.05 3.48
CA PHE A 192 7.23 0.19 4.89
C PHE A 192 5.82 0.75 5.10
N LEU A 193 5.36 1.64 4.21
CA LEU A 193 3.97 2.14 4.22
C LEU A 193 2.96 1.01 3.97
N CYS A 194 3.20 0.15 2.98
CA CYS A 194 2.32 -0.98 2.70
C CYS A 194 2.31 -1.99 3.85
N ALA A 195 3.47 -2.33 4.43
CA ALA A 195 3.57 -3.22 5.58
C ALA A 195 2.82 -2.67 6.79
N SER A 196 2.95 -1.35 7.04
CA SER A 196 2.21 -0.69 8.09
C SER A 196 0.70 -0.77 7.88
N GLN A 197 0.22 -0.51 6.66
CA GLN A 197 -1.22 -0.59 6.40
C GLN A 197 -1.75 -2.02 6.60
N TYR A 198 -0.99 -3.05 6.22
CA TYR A 198 -1.35 -4.44 6.54
C TYR A 198 -1.46 -4.66 8.05
N ALA A 199 -0.52 -4.16 8.85
CA ALA A 199 -0.58 -4.28 10.31
C ALA A 199 -1.86 -3.68 10.90
N PHE A 200 -2.29 -2.52 10.40
CA PHE A 200 -3.55 -1.89 10.83
C PHE A 200 -4.80 -2.60 10.29
N THR A 201 -4.70 -3.24 9.13
CA THR A 201 -5.78 -4.07 8.56
C THR A 201 -6.07 -5.29 9.44
N PHE A 202 -5.04 -5.85 10.09
CA PHE A 202 -5.15 -6.96 11.04
C PHE A 202 -5.62 -6.53 12.43
N TYR A 203 -5.53 -5.24 12.76
CA TYR A 203 -5.96 -4.76 14.07
C TYR A 203 -7.50 -4.79 14.15
N PRO A 204 -8.09 -5.49 15.14
CA PRO A 204 -9.55 -5.51 15.33
C PRO A 204 -9.99 -4.09 15.73
N GLY A 205 -10.47 -3.32 14.75
CA GLY A 205 -10.71 -1.89 14.93
C GLY A 205 -10.35 -1.01 13.71
N GLY A 206 -9.42 -1.44 12.85
CA GLY A 206 -8.74 -0.54 11.89
C GLY A 206 -9.40 -0.36 10.52
N LEU A 207 -10.53 -1.03 10.24
CA LEU A 207 -11.32 -0.88 9.02
C LEU A 207 -12.78 -1.07 9.39
N TRP A 208 -13.43 0.05 9.69
CA TRP A 208 -14.88 0.20 9.70
C TRP A 208 -15.21 1.23 8.61
#